data_AF-X1HKF3-F1
#
_entry.id   AF-X1HKF3-F1
#
_cell.length_a   1.000
_cell.length_b   1.000
_cell.length_c   1.000
_cell.angle_alpha   90.00
_cell.angle_beta   90.00
_cell.angle_gamma   90.00
#
_symmetry.space_group_name_H-M   'P 1'
#
loop_
_entity.id
_entity.type
_entity.pdbx_description
1 polymer ?
#
loop_
_entity_poly.entity_id
_entity_poly.type
_entity_poly.pdbx_seq_one_letter_code
_entity_poly.pdbx_strand_id
1 'polypeptide(L)'
;MTPETDITTQATTIAQISGYENQLYLQDITWPTTRVYRRCLKTFHTWLEERPVSAQTAKEFLADLRRKGRQPATIKLHYAAIRPFLAYLGIPLKL
;
A
#
# COMPACT_ATOMS: atom_id res chain seq x y z
N MET A 1 2.27 -22.73 -16.20
CA MET A 1 1.81 -21.59 -15.39
C MET A 1 0.60 -22.06 -14.61
N THR A 2 0.76 -22.25 -13.30
CA THR A 2 -0.22 -22.88 -12.41
C THR A 2 -1.02 -21.79 -11.69
N PRO A 3 -2.36 -21.78 -11.82
CA PRO A 3 -3.27 -20.75 -11.27
C PRO A 3 -3.34 -20.71 -9.74
N GLU A 4 -2.72 -21.67 -9.05
CA GLU A 4 -2.77 -21.80 -7.59
C GLU A 4 -1.91 -20.76 -6.87
N THR A 5 -0.86 -20.25 -7.52
CA THR A 5 0.05 -19.25 -6.91
C THR A 5 -0.54 -17.83 -6.96
N ASP A 6 -1.37 -17.57 -7.96
CA ASP A 6 -1.90 -16.25 -8.29
C ASP A 6 -3.01 -15.82 -7.32
N ILE A 7 -3.90 -16.74 -6.96
CA ILE A 7 -5.01 -16.50 -6.02
C ILE A 7 -4.48 -16.23 -4.61
N THR A 8 -3.43 -16.95 -4.19
CA THR A 8 -2.87 -16.81 -2.83
C THR A 8 -2.23 -15.44 -2.61
N THR A 9 -1.59 -14.85 -3.63
CA THR A 9 -0.90 -13.56 -3.49
C THR A 9 -1.87 -12.38 -3.38
N GLN A 10 -2.94 -12.36 -4.18
CA GLN A 10 -3.99 -11.35 -4.06
C GLN A 10 -4.77 -11.47 -2.75
N ALA A 11 -5.17 -12.69 -2.37
CA ALA A 11 -5.89 -12.93 -1.12
C ALA A 11 -5.06 -12.50 0.10
N THR A 12 -3.75 -12.77 0.08
CA THR A 12 -2.82 -12.34 1.14
C THR A 12 -2.74 -10.82 1.23
N THR A 13 -2.60 -10.12 0.10
CA THR A 13 -2.50 -8.65 0.10
C THR A 13 -3.79 -7.98 0.57
N ILE A 14 -4.95 -8.50 0.18
CA ILE A 14 -6.25 -8.03 0.67
C ILE A 14 -6.35 -8.21 2.18
N ALA A 15 -5.99 -9.40 2.70
CA ALA A 15 -6.01 -9.68 4.13
C ALA A 15 -5.07 -8.74 4.91
N GLN A 16 -3.88 -8.46 4.38
CA GLN A 16 -2.92 -7.52 4.97
C GLN A 16 -3.47 -6.10 5.05
N ILE A 17 -4.11 -5.61 3.98
CA ILE A 17 -4.74 -4.28 3.96
C ILE A 17 -5.90 -4.22 4.96
N SER A 18 -6.77 -5.23 4.98
CA SER A 18 -7.89 -5.29 5.93
C SER A 18 -7.41 -5.36 7.39
N GLY A 19 -6.35 -6.13 7.68
CA GLY A 19 -5.73 -6.18 9.00
C GLY A 19 -5.21 -4.81 9.45
N TYR A 20 -4.53 -4.10 8.54
CA TYR A 20 -4.03 -2.75 8.82
C TYR A 20 -5.16 -1.72 8.97
N GLU A 21 -6.22 -1.79 8.16
CA GLU A 21 -7.42 -0.94 8.32
C GLU A 21 -8.06 -1.12 9.70
N ASN A 22 -8.15 -2.35 10.18
CA ASN A 22 -8.66 -2.64 11.52
C ASN A 22 -7.76 -2.05 12.61
N GLN A 23 -6.44 -2.15 12.46
CA GLN A 23 -5.51 -1.51 13.40
C GLN A 23 -5.67 0.02 13.41
N LEU A 24 -5.82 0.66 12.25
CA LEU A 24 -6.05 2.11 12.17
C LEU A 24 -7.35 2.53 12.87
N TYR A 25 -8.40 1.71 12.77
CA TYR A 25 -9.65 1.93 13.48
C TYR A 25 -9.46 1.85 15.01
N LEU A 26 -8.69 0.87 15.49
CA LEU A 26 -8.40 0.69 16.92
C LEU A 26 -7.49 1.79 17.50
N GLN A 27 -6.68 2.46 16.68
CA GLN A 27 -5.76 3.52 17.10
C GLN A 27 -6.38 4.93 17.14
N ASP A 28 -7.69 5.04 16.94
CA ASP A 28 -8.46 6.30 17.01
C ASP A 28 -7.93 7.41 16.08
N ILE A 29 -7.37 7.02 14.93
CA ILE A 29 -6.94 7.97 13.91
C ILE A 29 -8.19 8.58 13.27
N THR A 30 -8.29 9.91 13.38
CA THR A 30 -9.35 10.75 12.78
C THR A 30 -9.77 10.25 11.39
N TRP A 31 -11.07 9.97 11.26
CA TRP A 31 -11.76 9.42 10.07
C TRP A 31 -11.35 10.00 8.71
N PRO A 32 -11.09 11.31 8.55
CA PRO A 32 -10.65 11.88 7.27
C PRO A 32 -9.29 11.34 6.80
N THR A 33 -8.33 11.21 7.71
CA THR A 33 -6.98 10.71 7.41
C THR A 33 -7.02 9.24 7.00
N THR A 34 -7.85 8.45 7.69
CA THR A 34 -8.06 7.02 7.40
C THR A 34 -8.67 6.80 6.01
N ARG A 35 -9.66 7.61 5.59
CA ARG A 35 -10.22 7.53 4.22
C ARG A 35 -9.18 7.80 3.15
N VAL A 36 -8.33 8.81 3.35
CA VAL A 36 -7.28 9.14 2.39
C VAL A 36 -6.24 8.02 2.30
N TYR A 37 -5.81 7.47 3.43
CA TYR A 37 -4.83 6.38 3.46
C TYR A 37 -5.38 5.12 2.80
N ARG A 38 -6.64 4.78 3.09
CA ARG A 38 -7.36 3.67 2.43
C ARG A 38 -7.38 3.83 0.92
N ARG A 39 -7.67 5.04 0.42
CA ARG A 39 -7.64 5.32 -1.03
C ARG A 39 -6.24 5.09 -1.60
N CYS A 40 -5.20 5.59 -0.94
CA CYS A 40 -3.82 5.41 -1.39
C CYS A 40 -3.39 3.94 -1.40
N LEU A 41 -3.75 3.16 -0.37
CA LEU A 41 -3.46 1.73 -0.28
C LEU A 41 -4.22 0.93 -1.33
N LYS A 42 -5.49 1.27 -1.60
CA LYS A 42 -6.26 0.67 -2.69
C LYS A 42 -5.61 0.94 -4.05
N THR A 43 -5.16 2.16 -4.31
CA THR A 43 -4.42 2.48 -5.55
C THR A 43 -3.12 1.69 -5.65
N PHE A 44 -2.38 1.55 -4.55
CA PHE A 44 -1.17 0.73 -4.51
C PHE A 44 -1.47 -0.74 -4.79
N HIS A 45 -2.51 -1.31 -4.17
CA HIS A 45 -2.95 -2.68 -4.41
C HIS A 45 -3.33 -2.93 -5.88
N THR A 46 -4.15 -2.05 -6.47
CA THR A 46 -4.51 -2.15 -7.88
C THR A 46 -3.27 -2.08 -8.78
N TRP A 47 -2.26 -1.28 -8.41
CA TRP A 47 -1.01 -1.20 -9.17
C TRP A 47 -0.11 -2.42 -8.97
N LEU A 48 -0.14 -3.07 -7.80
CA LEU A 48 0.63 -4.29 -7.54
C LEU A 48 0.19 -5.43 -8.46
N GLU A 49 -1.11 -5.48 -8.78
CA GLU A 49 -1.73 -6.60 -9.50
C GLU A 49 -1.44 -7.92 -8.77
N GLU A 50 -0.59 -8.77 -9.34
CA GLU A 50 -0.21 -10.07 -8.79
C GLU A 50 1.13 -10.04 -8.02
N ARG A 51 1.77 -8.87 -7.95
CA ARG A 51 3.08 -8.74 -7.28
C ARG A 51 2.93 -8.68 -5.76
N PRO A 52 3.85 -9.31 -5.01
CA PRO A 52 3.81 -9.26 -3.56
C PRO A 52 4.12 -7.87 -3.01
N VAL A 53 3.57 -7.56 -1.83
CA VAL A 53 3.94 -6.37 -1.06
C VAL A 53 5.38 -6.49 -0.59
N SER A 54 6.22 -5.52 -0.95
CA SER A 54 7.60 -5.42 -0.49
C SER A 54 8.07 -3.97 -0.49
N ALA A 55 9.22 -3.70 0.13
CA ALA A 55 9.85 -2.38 0.05
C ALA A 55 10.21 -2.02 -1.41
N GLN A 56 10.58 -3.01 -2.22
CA GLN A 56 10.94 -2.81 -3.62
C GLN A 56 9.72 -2.40 -4.45
N THR A 57 8.60 -3.13 -4.34
CA THR A 57 7.37 -2.81 -5.08
C THR A 57 6.77 -1.46 -4.64
N ALA A 58 6.92 -1.08 -3.37
CA ALA A 58 6.56 0.26 -2.90
C ALA A 58 7.44 1.37 -3.53
N LYS A 59 8.75 1.17 -3.66
CA LYS A 59 9.65 2.12 -4.34
C LYS A 59 9.31 2.26 -5.81
N GLU A 60 9.07 1.14 -6.50
CA GLU A 60 8.67 1.12 -7.90
C GLU A 60 7.35 1.85 -8.13
N PHE A 61 6.36 1.68 -7.25
CA PHE A 61 5.11 2.42 -7.32
C PHE A 61 5.31 3.93 -7.20
N LEU A 62 6.10 4.38 -6.23
CA LEU A 62 6.39 5.81 -6.04
C LEU A 62 7.18 6.39 -7.21
N ALA A 63 8.10 5.63 -7.79
CA ALA A 63 8.82 6.00 -9.00
C ALA A 63 7.88 6.08 -10.21
N ASP A 64 6.92 5.16 -10.33
CA ASP A 64 5.90 5.16 -11.38
C ASP A 64 5.00 6.40 -11.31
N LEU A 65 4.55 6.79 -10.10
CA LEU A 65 3.81 8.03 -9.91
C LEU A 65 4.62 9.26 -10.38
N ARG A 66 5.93 9.26 -10.09
CA ARG A 66 6.84 10.33 -10.53
C ARG A 66 6.98 10.38 -12.06
N ARG A 67 7.19 9.22 -12.69
CA ARG A 67 7.28 9.11 -14.16
C ARG A 67 5.99 9.55 -14.85
N LYS A 68 4.84 9.28 -14.24
CA LYS A 68 3.51 9.74 -14.70
C LYS A 68 3.25 11.24 -14.46
N GLY A 69 4.23 12.00 -13.97
CA GLY A 69 4.11 13.45 -13.76
C GLY A 69 3.19 13.82 -12.60
N ARG A 70 2.96 12.93 -11.62
CA ARG A 70 2.16 13.28 -10.44
C ARG A 70 2.85 14.33 -9.60
N GLN A 71 2.05 15.21 -9.00
CA GLN A 71 2.54 16.29 -8.16
C GLN A 71 3.32 15.74 -6.94
N PRO A 72 4.38 16.42 -6.50
CA PRO A 72 5.17 15.98 -5.34
C PRO A 72 4.32 15.76 -4.07
N ALA A 73 3.28 16.58 -3.85
CA ALA A 73 2.35 16.41 -2.74
C ALA A 73 1.58 15.09 -2.80
N THR A 74 1.17 14.65 -4.00
CA THR A 74 0.51 13.37 -4.22
C THR A 74 1.47 12.21 -3.92
N ILE A 75 2.72 12.29 -4.39
CA ILE A 75 3.72 11.25 -4.13
C ILE A 75 4.01 11.15 -2.63
N LYS A 76 4.16 12.29 -1.94
CA LYS A 76 4.33 12.35 -0.48
C LYS A 76 3.15 11.73 0.25
N LEU A 77 1.92 11.97 -0.22
CA LEU A 77 0.72 11.39 0.37
C LEU A 77 0.70 9.86 0.24
N HIS A 78 1.01 9.33 -0.94
CA HIS A 78 1.14 7.88 -1.13
C HIS A 78 2.25 7.28 -0.26
N TYR A 79 3.41 7.94 -0.17
CA TYR A 79 4.48 7.51 0.73
C TYR A 79 4.04 7.50 2.20
N ALA A 80 3.34 8.55 2.65
CA ALA A 80 2.84 8.66 4.02
C ALA A 80 1.80 7.58 4.37
N ALA A 81 1.01 7.12 3.40
CA ALA A 81 0.07 6.02 3.58
C ALA A 81 0.75 4.63 3.53
N ILE A 82 1.70 4.44 2.60
CA ILE A 82 2.34 3.14 2.35
C ILE A 82 3.39 2.82 3.42
N ARG A 83 4.18 3.79 3.87
CA ARG A 83 5.23 3.57 4.86
C ARG A 83 4.73 2.91 6.16
N PRO A 84 3.69 3.41 6.84
CA PRO A 84 3.22 2.79 8.07
C PRO A 84 2.52 1.45 7.83
N PHE A 85 1.90 1.25 6.66
CA PHE A 85 1.39 -0.07 6.25
C PHE A 85 2.52 -1.10 6.09
N LEU A 86 3.61 -0.74 5.43
CA LEU A 86 4.78 -1.63 5.32
C LEU A 86 5.41 -1.88 6.70
N ALA A 87 5.47 -0.88 7.57
CA ALA A 87 5.97 -1.04 8.93
C ALA A 87 5.10 -2.01 9.76
N TYR A 88 3.76 -1.98 9.60
CA TYR A 88 2.85 -2.96 10.19
C TYR A 88 3.18 -4.39 9.75
N LEU A 89 3.59 -4.57 8.50
CA LEU A 89 4.05 -5.87 7.97
C LEU A 89 5.49 -6.22 8.36
N GLY A 90 6.17 -5.40 9.18
CA GLY A 90 7.58 -5.59 9.53
C GLY A 90 8.57 -5.24 8.40
N ILE A 91 8.11 -4.55 7.35
CA ILE A 91 8.90 -4.21 6.16
C ILE A 91 9.37 -2.75 6.28
N PRO A 92 10.67 -2.46 6.40
CA PRO A 92 11.16 -1.09 6.44
C PRO A 92 11.13 -0.44 5.06
N LEU A 93 10.46 0.71 4.92
CA LEU A 93 10.50 1.53 3.70
C LEU A 93 11.33 2.80 3.92
N LYS A 94 12.51 2.84 3.29
CA LYS A 94 13.36 4.04 3.17
C LYS A 94 13.40 4.45 1.71
N LEU A 95 13.02 5.70 1.44
CA LEU A 95 13.17 6.34 0.12
C LEU A 95 14.61 6.79 -0.09
#